data_AF-A0A5K1G0P4-F1
#
_entry.id   AF-A0A5K1G0P4-F1
#
_cell.length_a   1.000
_cell.length_b   1.000
_cell.length_c   1.000
_cell.angle_alpha   90.00
_cell.angle_beta   90.00
_cell.angle_gamma   90.00
#
_symmetry.space_group_name_H-M   'P 1'
#
loop_
_entity.id
_entity.type
_entity.pdbx_description
1 polymer ?
#
loop_
_entity_poly.entity_id
_entity_poly.type
_entity_poly.pdbx_seq_one_letter_code
_entity_poly.pdbx_strand_id
1 'polypeptide(L)' 'YLQEDLTRIDEGWTAARFDSLPHVVRILTSKDREGEIQFLKEQSDIVEEVVDEVVHAYHSGFNKAIQNYSQ' A
#
# COMPACT_ATOMS: atom_id res chain seq x y z
N TYR A 1 -7.68 2.50 -11.71
CA TYR A 1 -7.84 2.37 -10.24
C TYR A 1 -6.57 1.86 -9.59
N LEU A 2 -6.34 0.57 -9.33
CA LEU A 2 -5.15 0.15 -8.56
C LEU A 2 -3.81 0.69 -9.08
N GLN A 3 -3.63 0.68 -10.40
CA GLN A 3 -2.42 1.16 -11.04
C GLN A 3 -2.23 2.68 -10.93
N GLU A 4 -3.31 3.44 -10.83
CA GLU A 4 -3.26 4.90 -10.61
C GLU A 4 -2.99 5.21 -9.13
N ASP A 5 -3.59 4.47 -8.20
CA ASP A 5 -3.35 4.67 -6.76
C ASP A 5 -1.91 4.30 -6.38
N LEU A 6 -1.35 3.25 -6.99
CA LEU A 6 0.06 2.89 -6.86
C LEU A 6 1.00 3.98 -7.38
N THR A 7 0.62 4.76 -8.40
CA THR A 7 1.47 5.87 -8.89
C THR A 7 1.53 7.06 -7.93
N ARG A 8 0.67 7.11 -6.91
CA ARG A 8 0.66 8.14 -5.86
C ARG A 8 1.49 7.76 -4.64
N ILE A 9 2.03 6.54 -4.61
CA ILE A 9 2.91 6.07 -3.54
C ILE A 9 4.33 6.59 -3.81
N ASP A 10 4.99 7.05 -2.75
CA ASP A 10 6.37 7.56 -2.82
C ASP A 10 7.36 6.41 -3.05
N GLU A 11 8.43 6.66 -3.80
CA GLU A 11 9.46 5.65 -4.11
C GLU A 11 10.05 5.00 -2.84
N GLY A 12 10.04 5.71 -1.70
CA GLY A 12 10.47 5.15 -0.41
C GLY A 12 9.74 3.88 0.04
N TRP A 13 8.53 3.62 -0.46
CA TRP A 13 7.75 2.41 -0.17
C TRP A 13 8.12 1.21 -1.05
N THR A 14 8.88 1.42 -2.12
CA THR A 14 9.33 0.34 -3.02
C THR A 14 10.48 -0.47 -2.46
N ALA A 15 11.12 0.02 -1.39
CA ALA A 15 12.20 -0.69 -0.70
C ALA A 15 11.67 -1.96 -0.03
N ALA A 16 12.49 -3.01 -0.01
CA ALA A 16 12.16 -4.30 0.63
C ALA A 16 11.85 -4.17 2.14
N ARG A 17 12.21 -3.04 2.76
CA ARG A 17 11.88 -2.69 4.13
C ARG A 17 11.53 -1.20 4.19
N PHE A 18 10.46 -0.89 4.90
CA PHE A 18 10.09 0.49 5.19
C PHE A 18 11.13 1.16 6.11
N ASP A 19 11.80 2.20 5.62
CA ASP A 19 12.70 3.04 6.41
C ASP A 19 11.92 4.23 6.97
N SER A 20 11.63 4.20 8.27
CA SER A 20 10.79 5.22 8.90
C SER A 20 11.53 6.53 9.17
N LEU A 21 12.87 6.53 9.20
CA LEU A 21 13.64 7.68 9.65
C LEU A 21 13.46 8.92 8.76
N PRO A 22 13.51 8.83 7.42
CA PRO A 22 13.25 9.98 6.54
C PRO A 22 11.88 10.61 6.78
N HIS A 23 10.85 9.80 7.02
CA HIS A 23 9.49 10.29 7.28
C HIS A 23 9.39 11.01 8.62
N VAL A 24 10.01 10.47 9.68
CA VAL A 24 10.06 11.12 11.00
C VAL A 24 10.80 12.45 10.92
N VAL A 25 11.95 12.49 10.24
CA VAL A 25 12.72 13.73 10.04
C VAL A 25 11.89 14.76 9.29
N ARG A 26 11.21 14.36 8.21
CA ARG A 26 10.32 15.24 7.42
C ARG A 26 9.20 15.83 8.28
N ILE A 27 8.51 15.02 9.08
CA ILE A 27 7.44 15.48 9.99
C ILE A 27 7.99 16.46 11.04
N LEU A 28 9.12 16.15 11.68
CA LEU A 28 9.66 17.01 12.74
C LEU A 28 10.14 18.37 12.22
N THR A 29 10.70 18.38 11.01
CA THR A 29 11.25 19.57 10.34
C THR A 29 10.21 20.38 9.55
N SER A 30 9.04 19.80 9.24
CA SER A 30 7.96 20.47 8.53
C SER A 30 7.28 21.57 9.36
N LYS A 31 6.82 22.62 8.67
CA LYS A 31 5.94 23.65 9.25
C LYS A 31 4.50 23.16 9.40
N ASP A 32 4.08 22.23 8.55
CA ASP A 32 2.77 21.59 8.58
C ASP A 32 2.95 20.11 8.92
N ARG A 33 2.91 19.80 10.21
CA ARG A 33 3.16 18.44 10.71
C ARG A 33 1.94 17.55 10.54
N GLU A 34 0.75 18.11 10.79
CA GLU A 34 -0.52 17.41 10.62
C GLU A 34 -0.73 16.98 9.17
N GLY A 35 -0.43 17.85 8.19
CA GLY A 35 -0.51 17.51 6.77
C GLY A 35 0.45 16.39 6.39
N GLU A 36 1.69 16.42 6.89
CA GLU A 36 2.67 15.35 6.66
C GLU A 36 2.26 14.01 7.27
N ILE A 37 1.68 14.03 8.47
CA ILE A 37 1.14 12.83 9.13
C ILE A 37 -0.04 12.28 8.33
N GLN A 38 -0.95 13.16 7.89
CA GLN A 38 -2.13 12.77 7.13
C GLN A 38 -1.73 12.16 5.78
N PHE A 39 -0.78 12.77 5.08
CA PHE A 39 -0.23 12.22 3.84
C PHE A 39 0.39 10.83 4.04
N LEU A 40 1.16 10.64 5.12
CA LEU A 40 1.78 9.33 5.41
C LEU A 40 0.72 8.26 5.70
N LYS A 41 -0.36 8.62 6.39
CA LYS A 41 -1.50 7.72 6.63
C LYS A 41 -2.20 7.34 5.33
N GLU A 42 -2.49 8.31 4.46
CA GLU A 42 -3.11 8.05 3.17
C GLU A 42 -2.29 7.08 2.31
N GLN A 43 -0.96 7.19 2.32
CA GLN A 43 -0.11 6.22 1.63
C GLN A 43 -0.15 4.83 2.28
N SER A 44 -0.20 4.75 3.60
CA SER A 44 -0.36 3.47 4.32
C SER A 44 -1.69 2.80 3.97
N ASP A 45 -2.79 3.56 3.97
CA ASP A 45 -4.13 3.06 3.67
C ASP A 45 -4.21 2.50 2.24
N ILE A 46 -3.60 3.19 1.26
CA ILE A 46 -3.52 2.70 -0.13
C ILE A 46 -2.73 1.37 -0.18
N VAL A 47 -1.60 1.27 0.53
CA VAL A 47 -0.81 0.04 0.56
C VAL A 47 -1.61 -1.12 1.16
N GLU A 48 -2.35 -0.88 2.25
CA GLU A 48 -3.21 -1.89 2.87
C GLU A 48 -4.31 -2.36 1.92
N GLU A 49 -5.00 -1.45 1.23
CA GLU A 49 -6.05 -1.78 0.26
C GLU A 49 -5.49 -2.64 -0.90
N VAL A 50 -4.32 -2.29 -1.42
CA VAL A 50 -3.67 -3.08 -2.48
C VAL A 50 -3.31 -4.48 -2.01
N VAL A 51 -2.80 -4.62 -0.78
CA VAL A 51 -2.46 -5.95 -0.21
C VAL A 51 -3.72 -6.80 -0.06
N ASP A 52 -4.80 -6.22 0.46
CA ASP A 52 -6.09 -6.91 0.60
C ASP A 52 -6.64 -7.36 -0.76
N GLU A 53 -6.56 -6.52 -1.80
CA GLU A 53 -6.99 -6.89 -3.14
C GLU A 53 -6.16 -8.03 -3.73
N VAL A 54 -4.83 -8.02 -3.55
CA VAL A 54 -3.95 -9.11 -4.01
C VAL A 54 -4.29 -10.43 -3.32
N VAL A 55 -4.51 -10.40 -2.00
CA VAL A 55 -4.93 -11.57 -1.22
C VAL A 55 -6.29 -12.08 -1.71
N HIS A 56 -7.25 -11.17 -1.93
CA HIS A 56 -8.57 -11.53 -2.44
C HIS A 56 -8.52 -12.12 -3.86
N ALA A 57 -7.73 -11.54 -4.75
CA ALA A 57 -7.51 -12.03 -6.11
C ALA A 57 -6.86 -13.42 -6.10
N TYR A 58 -5.89 -13.64 -5.20
CA TYR A 58 -5.26 -14.96 -5.03
C TYR A 58 -6.27 -16.01 -4.54
N HIS A 59 -7.04 -15.72 -3.49
CA HIS A 59 -8.06 -16.65 -2.98
C HIS A 59 -9.16 -16.94 -3.99
N SER A 60 -9.66 -15.91 -4.67
CA SER A 60 -10.70 -16.07 -5.70
C SER A 60 -10.19 -16.86 -6.91
N GLY A 61 -8.95 -16.60 -7.35
CA GLY A 61 -8.29 -17.34 -8.43
C GLY A 61 -8.04 -18.80 -8.05
N PHE A 62 -7.57 -19.06 -6.84
CA PHE A 62 -7.38 -20.40 -6.30
C PHE A 62 -8.71 -21.19 -6.24
N ASN A 63 -9.78 -20.56 -5.72
CA ASN A 63 -11.10 -21.19 -5.66
C ASN A 63 -11.66 -21.51 -7.05
N LYS A 64 -11.47 -20.62 -8.03
CA LYS A 64 -11.84 -20.88 -9.44
C LYS A 64 -11.03 -22.03 -10.04
N ALA A 65 -9.73 -22.10 -9.76
CA ALA A 65 -8.89 -23.19 -10.24
C ALA A 65 -9.37 -24.55 -9.68
N ILE A 66 -9.68 -24.64 -8.38
CA ILE A 66 -10.21 -25.87 -7.76
C ILE A 66 -11.57 -26.27 -8.35
N GLN A 67 -12.49 -25.33 -8.55
CA GLN A 67 -13.81 -25.62 -9.14
C GLN A 67 -13.71 -26.23 -10.55
N ASN A 68 -12.69 -25.86 -11.33
CA ASN A 68 -12.46 -26.41 -12.67
C ASN A 68 -11.91 -27.85 -12.66
N TYR A 69 -11.38 -28.34 -11.52
CA TYR A 69 -10.93 -29.74 -11.35
C TYR A 69 -11.98 -30.64 -10.70
N SER A 70 -13.09 -30.09 -10.20
CA SER A 70 -14.19 -30.86 -9.59
C SER A 70 -15.34 -31.21 -10.56
N GLN A 71 -15.19 -30.91 -11.85
CA GLN A 71 -16.02 -31.42 -12.95
C GLN A 71 -15.37 -32.65 -13.59
#